data_AF-A0A0F8XBV1-F1
#
_entry.id   AF-A0A0F8XBV1-F1
#
_cell.length_a   1.000
_cell.length_b   1.000
_cell.length_c   1.000
_cell.angle_alpha   90.00
_cell.angle_beta   90.00
_cell.angle_gamma   90.00
#
_symmetry.space_group_name_H-M   'P 1'
#
loop_
_entity.id
_entity.type
_entity.pdbx_description
1 polymer ?
#
loop_
_entity_poly.entity_id
_entity_poly.type
_entity_poly.pdbx_seq_one_letter_code
_entity_poly.pdbx_strand_id
1 'polypeptide(L)'
;TNGKLYDRKAGSGNTQINTTTDWIRPVDFSPGAYEVKATRTGSNSLNGGSDTLGVWHVLSSTGDLEWWLSTTTGAKSCTLTIDVRHTDGSILDTGVYSLSCDATA
;
A
#
# COMPACT_ATOMS: atom_id res chain seq x y z
N THR A 1 11.00 25.47 2.22
CA THR A 1 10.64 25.12 0.83
C THR A 1 10.45 23.62 0.79
N ASN A 2 9.18 23.17 0.83
CA ASN A 2 8.81 21.76 0.92
C ASN A 2 9.18 21.04 -0.39
N GLY A 3 10.33 20.36 -0.38
CA GLY A 3 10.70 19.39 -1.40
C GLY A 3 9.68 18.26 -1.38
N LYS A 4 9.11 17.95 -2.54
CA LYS A 4 8.12 16.89 -2.70
C LYS A 4 8.71 15.56 -2.19
N LEU A 5 7.96 14.84 -1.36
CA LEU A 5 8.36 13.55 -0.78
C LEU A 5 8.16 12.37 -1.75
N TYR A 6 7.74 12.61 -2.99
CA TYR A 6 7.71 11.60 -4.05
C TYR A 6 7.70 12.26 -5.44
N ASP A 7 8.42 11.63 -6.38
CA ASP A 7 8.27 11.81 -7.83
C ASP A 7 8.21 10.41 -8.45
N ARG A 8 7.04 10.05 -9.02
CA ARG A 8 6.85 8.75 -9.68
C ARG A 8 7.21 8.92 -11.14
N LYS A 9 8.44 8.57 -11.52
CA LYS A 9 8.80 8.48 -12.95
C LYS A 9 8.11 7.27 -13.57
N ALA A 10 7.41 7.50 -14.68
CA ALA A 10 6.80 6.46 -15.49
C ALA A 10 7.89 5.65 -16.20
N GLY A 11 7.92 4.34 -15.96
CA GLY A 11 8.79 3.40 -16.66
C GLY A 11 9.64 2.57 -15.70
N SER A 12 9.35 1.27 -15.67
CA SER A 12 10.06 0.21 -14.94
C SER A 12 9.85 0.19 -13.43
N GLY A 13 8.69 -0.37 -13.03
CA GLY A 13 8.53 -0.91 -11.68
C GLY A 13 9.65 -1.91 -11.37
N ASN A 14 10.29 -1.71 -10.21
CA ASN A 14 11.16 -2.64 -9.44
C ASN A 14 12.33 -1.98 -8.72
N THR A 15 12.46 -0.64 -8.69
CA THR A 15 13.48 -0.04 -7.83
C THR A 15 12.91 0.22 -6.45
N GLN A 16 13.08 -0.76 -5.56
CA GLN A 16 12.98 -0.55 -4.13
C GLN A 16 13.88 0.65 -3.76
N ILE A 17 13.26 1.74 -3.29
CA ILE A 17 13.94 3.04 -3.18
C ILE A 17 14.92 3.04 -1.99
N ASN A 18 14.64 2.27 -0.94
CA ASN A 18 15.53 2.06 0.20
C ASN A 18 15.03 0.91 1.09
N THR A 19 15.82 -0.12 1.37
CA THR A 19 15.44 -1.21 2.29
C THR A 19 15.40 -0.80 3.77
N THR A 20 15.97 0.35 4.13
CA THR A 20 16.15 0.80 5.53
C THR A 20 15.23 1.93 5.98
N THR A 21 14.54 2.61 5.06
CA THR A 21 13.63 3.73 5.40
C THR A 21 12.29 3.64 4.69
N ASP A 22 11.95 2.49 4.12
CA ASP A 22 10.63 2.29 3.54
C ASP A 22 9.61 2.16 4.67
N TRP A 23 8.68 3.12 4.74
CA TRP A 23 7.61 3.20 5.73
C TRP A 23 6.67 1.99 5.76
N ILE A 24 6.74 1.12 4.75
CA ILE A 24 5.98 -0.15 4.69
C ILE A 24 6.80 -1.32 5.29
N ARG A 25 8.09 -1.15 5.59
CA ARG A 25 8.93 -2.16 6.24
C ARG A 25 9.30 -1.73 7.67
N PRO A 26 8.75 -2.37 8.72
CA PRO A 26 9.14 -2.10 10.10
C PRO A 26 10.64 -2.26 10.31
N VAL A 27 11.19 -1.48 11.25
CA VAL A 27 12.63 -1.42 11.62
C VAL A 27 13.26 -2.77 11.93
N ASP A 28 12.46 -3.76 12.33
CA ASP A 28 12.87 -5.16 12.49
C ASP A 28 12.14 -6.03 11.43
N PHE A 29 12.73 -6.10 10.23
CA PHE A 29 12.21 -6.95 9.15
C PHE A 29 12.19 -8.41 9.62
N SER A 30 11.00 -8.90 9.98
CA SER A 30 10.75 -10.31 10.32
C SER A 30 9.78 -10.91 9.31
N PRO A 31 10.28 -11.32 8.13
CA PRO A 31 9.48 -12.01 7.12
C PRO A 31 8.77 -13.20 7.74
N GLY A 32 7.49 -13.36 7.43
CA GLY A 32 6.68 -14.47 7.92
C GLY A 32 6.11 -14.29 9.32
N ALA A 33 6.54 -13.31 10.11
CA ALA A 33 5.99 -13.07 11.45
C ALA A 33 4.79 -12.12 11.45
N TYR A 34 4.66 -11.29 10.42
CA TYR A 34 3.63 -10.26 10.35
C TYR A 34 2.77 -10.42 9.10
N GLU A 35 1.54 -9.95 9.20
CA GLU A 35 0.57 -9.91 8.11
C GLU A 35 -0.04 -8.53 7.98
N VAL A 36 -0.38 -8.17 6.74
CA VAL A 36 -1.03 -6.91 6.40
C VAL A 36 -2.33 -7.18 5.66
N LYS A 37 -3.37 -6.41 5.96
CA LYS A 37 -4.66 -6.48 5.27
C LYS A 37 -5.14 -5.07 4.93
N ALA A 38 -5.41 -4.83 3.66
CA ALA A 38 -6.09 -3.62 3.21
C ALA A 38 -7.60 -3.86 3.10
N THR A 39 -8.39 -3.03 3.77
CA THR A 39 -9.85 -3.01 3.73
C THR A 39 -10.32 -1.70 3.12
N ARG A 40 -11.10 -1.77 2.03
CA ARG A 40 -11.73 -0.58 1.46
C ARG A 40 -12.90 -0.13 2.32
N THR A 41 -12.90 1.15 2.70
CA THR A 41 -13.96 1.78 3.48
C THR A 41 -14.66 2.93 2.74
N GLY A 42 -14.17 3.32 1.55
CA GLY A 42 -14.74 4.39 0.71
C GLY A 42 -15.63 3.93 -0.47
N SER A 43 -16.20 4.90 -1.21
CA SER A 43 -17.22 4.69 -2.26
C SER A 43 -16.67 4.23 -3.61
N ASN A 44 -15.47 4.66 -4.02
CA ASN A 44 -14.89 4.17 -5.27
C ASN A 44 -14.14 2.86 -5.05
N SER A 45 -14.29 1.94 -6.01
CA SER A 45 -13.49 0.72 -6.08
C SER A 45 -12.04 1.05 -6.43
N LEU A 46 -11.11 0.31 -5.82
CA LEU A 46 -9.75 0.23 -6.35
C LEU A 46 -9.79 -0.29 -7.78
N ASN A 47 -8.82 0.14 -8.59
CA ASN A 47 -8.65 -0.38 -9.94
C ASN A 47 -8.06 -1.79 -9.96
N GLY A 48 -7.34 -2.14 -8.90
CA GLY A 48 -6.69 -3.42 -8.73
C GLY A 48 -5.59 -3.35 -7.67
N GLY A 49 -4.94 -4.48 -7.50
CA GLY A 49 -3.79 -4.75 -6.66
C GLY A 49 -3.14 -6.02 -7.19
N SER A 50 -1.86 -6.26 -6.90
CA SER A 50 -1.35 -7.65 -6.96
C SER A 50 -2.06 -8.52 -5.91
N ASP A 51 -2.60 -7.88 -4.87
CA ASP A 51 -3.09 -8.54 -3.67
C ASP A 51 -4.59 -8.29 -3.43
N THR A 52 -5.30 -9.33 -3.03
CA THR A 52 -6.75 -9.29 -2.77
C THR A 52 -7.08 -8.45 -1.54
N LEU A 53 -8.08 -7.56 -1.63
CA LEU A 53 -8.60 -6.79 -0.50
C LEU A 53 -9.30 -7.67 0.54
N GLY A 54 -9.27 -7.25 1.81
CA GLY A 54 -9.97 -7.91 2.92
C GLY A 54 -9.35 -9.25 3.35
N VAL A 55 -8.21 -9.61 2.77
CA VAL A 55 -7.46 -10.83 3.08
C VAL A 55 -6.14 -10.43 3.77
N TRP A 56 -5.72 -11.24 4.74
CA TRP A 56 -4.42 -11.09 5.38
C TRP A 56 -3.33 -11.67 4.49
N HIS A 57 -2.32 -10.86 4.21
CA HIS A 57 -1.14 -11.25 3.43
C HIS A 57 0.07 -11.29 4.33
N VAL A 58 0.78 -12.41 4.33
CA VAL A 58 2.04 -12.55 5.05
C VAL A 58 3.09 -11.66 4.42
N LEU A 59 3.73 -10.82 5.24
CA LEU A 59 4.90 -10.06 4.79
C LEU A 59 6.03 -11.04 4.48
N SER A 60 6.35 -11.16 3.19
CA SER A 60 7.39 -12.07 2.72
C SER A 60 8.69 -11.32 2.44
N SER A 61 9.76 -12.07 2.18
CA SER A 61 11.02 -11.50 1.71
C SER A 61 11.03 -11.12 0.23
N THR A 62 9.97 -11.48 -0.51
CA THR A 62 9.91 -11.34 -1.96
C THR A 62 8.63 -10.65 -2.41
N GLY A 63 8.78 -9.47 -3.02
CA GLY A 63 7.66 -8.69 -3.55
C GLY A 63 7.06 -7.73 -2.53
N ASP A 64 6.48 -6.66 -3.04
CA ASP A 64 5.76 -5.66 -2.26
C ASP A 64 4.26 -5.91 -2.39
N LEU A 65 3.50 -5.62 -1.34
CA LEU A 65 2.04 -5.68 -1.39
C LEU A 65 1.50 -4.41 -2.05
N GLU A 66 0.63 -4.54 -3.04
CA GLU A 66 0.17 -3.40 -3.84
C GLU A 66 -1.34 -3.30 -3.94
N TRP A 67 -1.85 -2.08 -3.70
CA TRP A 67 -3.24 -1.68 -3.90
C TRP A 67 -3.28 -0.28 -4.49
N TRP A 68 -3.94 -0.08 -5.63
CA TRP A 68 -3.88 1.21 -6.32
C TRP A 68 -5.20 1.68 -6.94
N LEU A 69 -5.24 2.98 -7.19
CA LEU A 69 -6.22 3.64 -8.06
C LEU A 69 -5.54 4.04 -9.37
N SER A 70 -6.30 3.97 -10.46
CA SER A 70 -5.92 4.54 -11.74
C SER A 70 -7.15 5.10 -12.46
N THR A 71 -6.95 6.12 -13.29
CA THR A 71 -8.05 6.68 -14.06
C THR A 71 -7.54 7.21 -15.39
N THR A 72 -8.31 7.00 -16.45
CA THR A 72 -8.07 7.56 -17.78
C THR A 72 -8.93 8.81 -18.02
N THR A 73 -9.92 9.08 -17.16
CA THR A 73 -10.81 10.24 -17.26
C THR A 73 -11.27 10.67 -15.87
N GLY A 74 -11.28 11.97 -15.60
CA GLY A 74 -11.74 12.53 -14.33
C GLY A 74 -10.85 12.20 -13.12
N ALA A 75 -11.39 12.42 -11.93
CA ALA A 75 -10.75 12.16 -10.64
C ALA A 75 -11.33 10.90 -9.98
N LYS A 76 -10.51 10.16 -9.23
CA LYS A 76 -10.94 9.06 -8.37
C LYS A 76 -10.28 9.18 -7.00
N SER A 77 -11.02 8.80 -5.97
CA SER A 77 -10.49 8.71 -4.60
C SER A 77 -11.05 7.51 -3.84
N CYS A 78 -10.24 6.92 -2.97
CA CYS A 78 -10.60 5.74 -2.18
C CYS A 78 -9.99 5.89 -0.78
N THR A 79 -10.68 5.37 0.23
CA THR A 79 -10.11 5.23 1.58
C THR A 79 -9.84 3.74 1.84
N LEU A 80 -8.62 3.45 2.27
CA LEU A 80 -8.19 2.14 2.74
C LEU A 80 -7.88 2.21 4.24
N THR A 81 -8.36 1.23 4.96
CA THR A 81 -7.83 0.87 6.27
C THR A 81 -6.79 -0.22 6.06
N ILE A 82 -5.56 0.02 6.50
CA ILE A 82 -4.49 -0.99 6.52
C ILE A 82 -4.32 -1.43 7.97
N ASP A 83 -4.58 -2.70 8.22
CA ASP A 83 -4.30 -3.34 9.50
C ASP A 83 -2.97 -4.11 9.39
N VAL A 84 -2.18 -4.07 10.46
CA VAL A 84 -0.98 -4.88 10.64
C VAL A 84 -1.17 -5.78 11.86
N ARG A 85 -0.82 -7.06 11.74
CA ARG A 85 -0.90 -8.01 12.85
C ARG A 85 0.32 -8.92 12.91
N HIS A 86 0.51 -9.55 14.06
CA HIS A 86 1.34 -10.76 14.16
C HIS A 86 0.56 -11.96 13.59
N THR A 87 1.25 -12.96 13.05
CA THR A 87 0.62 -14.16 12.45
C THR A 87 -0.19 -14.99 13.44
N ASP A 88 -0.02 -14.78 14.76
CA ASP A 88 -0.88 -15.35 15.79
C ASP A 88 -2.31 -14.76 15.83
N GLY A 89 -2.57 -13.72 15.03
CA GLY A 89 -3.87 -13.08 14.91
C GLY A 89 -4.01 -11.75 15.65
N SER A 90 -3.03 -11.36 16.47
CA SER A 90 -3.08 -10.13 17.28
C SER A 90 -2.84 -8.89 16.43
N ILE A 91 -3.83 -8.01 16.30
CA ILE A 91 -3.67 -6.72 15.62
C ILE A 91 -2.71 -5.85 16.43
N LEU A 92 -1.68 -5.34 15.74
CA LEU A 92 -0.62 -4.52 16.32
C LEU A 92 -0.85 -3.05 16.03
N ASP A 93 -1.32 -2.73 14.83
CA ASP A 93 -1.56 -1.35 14.41
C ASP A 93 -2.61 -1.28 13.29
N THR A 94 -3.23 -0.11 13.15
CA THR A 94 -4.20 0.20 12.12
C THR A 94 -4.03 1.63 11.63
N GLY A 95 -3.88 1.81 10.32
CA GLY A 95 -3.82 3.12 9.67
C GLY A 95 -4.95 3.32 8.67
N VAL A 96 -5.43 4.56 8.53
CA VAL A 96 -6.41 4.95 7.51
C VAL A 96 -5.73 5.85 6.49
N TYR A 97 -5.80 5.46 5.22
CA TYR A 97 -5.11 6.09 4.11
C TYR A 97 -6.10 6.50 3.03
N SER A 98 -5.97 7.73 2.54
CA SER A 98 -6.71 8.22 1.38
C SER A 98 -5.83 8.15 0.13
N LEU A 99 -6.30 7.43 -0.88
CA LEU A 99 -5.71 7.43 -2.22
C LEU A 99 -6.51 8.36 -3.11
N SER A 100 -5.83 9.10 -3.97
CA SER A 100 -6.43 9.89 -5.04
C SER A 100 -5.62 9.78 -6.32
N CYS A 101 -6.29 9.73 -7.46
CA CYS A 101 -5.66 9.89 -8.76
C CYS A 101 -6.53 10.72 -9.69
N ASP A 102 -5.88 11.51 -10.53
CA ASP A 102 -6.49 12.31 -11.58
C ASP A 102 -5.98 11.84 -12.92
N ALA A 103 -6.81 11.94 -13.96
CA ALA A 103 -6.34 11.74 -15.32
C ALA A 103 -5.33 12.84 -15.66
N THR A 104 -4.10 12.45 -15.99
CA THR A 104 -3.15 13.39 -16.59
C THR A 104 -3.66 13.77 -17.99
N ALA A 105 -3.81 15.07 -18.22
CA ALA A 105 -4.17 15.65 -19.50
C ALA A 105 -3.13 15.34 -20.59
#